data_AF-A0A7R7A5E7-F1
#
_entry.id   AF-A0A7R7A5E7-F1
#
_cell.length_a   1.000
_cell.length_b   1.000
_cell.length_c   1.000
_cell.angle_alpha   90.00
_cell.angle_beta   90.00
_cell.angle_gamma   90.00
#
_symmetry.space_group_name_H-M   'P 1'
#
loop_
_entity.id
_entity.type
_entity.pdbx_description
1 polymer ?
#
loop_
_entity_poly.entity_id
_entity_poly.type
_entity_poly.pdbx_seq_one_letter_code
_entity_poly.pdbx_strand_id
1 'polypeptide(L)'
;MRKVIISSILGALLFAGNYITLDNGKVIELKPDGTWQEVKVVKKGNETLAIKPDGTWEKVEATKVEAANKLVTAVDKKYKDSPLVKTLLGKWQGDEISYTFTIDKVTFKQKDGHHIRTLTGKWMVDNVDPKKKIISLDIAQGAKLGFITFGGELRKIRVVDNNTIEDITDMYNGKVYTLHRVK
;
A
#
# COMPACT_ATOMS: atom_id res chain seq x y z
N MET A 1 -3.49 63.78 4.06
CA MET A 1 -4.32 62.60 3.67
C MET A 1 -3.39 61.42 3.47
N ARG A 2 -3.56 60.35 4.28
CA ARG A 2 -2.80 59.09 4.18
C ARG A 2 -3.33 58.29 2.98
N LYS A 3 -2.46 57.88 2.06
CA LYS A 3 -2.73 56.77 1.14
C LYS A 3 -1.82 55.61 1.57
N VAL A 4 -2.41 54.66 2.31
CA VAL A 4 -1.74 53.41 2.69
C VAL A 4 -1.79 52.51 1.47
N ILE A 5 -0.62 52.17 0.93
CA ILE A 5 -0.42 51.09 -0.01
C ILE A 5 -0.63 49.80 0.79
N ILE A 6 -1.80 49.17 0.64
CA ILE A 6 -2.03 47.81 1.16
C ILE A 6 -1.36 46.86 0.18
N SER A 7 -0.06 46.67 0.38
CA SER A 7 0.70 45.59 -0.24
C SER A 7 0.37 44.29 0.49
N SER A 8 -0.37 43.42 -0.20
CA SER A 8 -0.20 41.97 -0.25
C SER A 8 0.51 41.29 0.93
N ILE A 9 -0.27 40.66 1.82
CA ILE A 9 0.17 39.45 2.51
C ILE A 9 -0.93 38.41 2.31
N LEU A 10 -0.93 37.78 1.14
CA LEU A 10 -1.50 36.44 1.01
C LEU A 10 -0.59 35.55 1.87
N GLY A 11 -0.94 35.39 3.14
CA GLY A 11 -0.31 34.42 4.00
C GLY A 11 -0.62 33.04 3.42
N ALA A 12 0.31 32.50 2.64
CA ALA A 12 0.34 31.07 2.40
C ALA A 12 0.49 30.42 3.78
N LEU A 13 -0.62 29.93 4.34
CA LEU A 13 -0.58 28.98 5.43
C LEU A 13 0.13 27.74 4.87
N LEU A 14 1.46 27.72 4.99
CA LEU A 14 2.28 26.53 4.81
C LEU A 14 1.90 25.59 5.96
N PHE A 15 0.81 24.86 5.79
CA PHE A 15 0.49 23.74 6.64
C PHE A 15 1.57 22.69 6.38
N ALA A 16 2.52 22.58 7.32
CA ALA A 16 3.61 21.62 7.24
C ALA A 16 3.03 20.22 7.03
N GLY A 17 3.52 19.51 6.01
CA GLY A 17 3.17 18.12 5.79
C GLY A 17 3.55 17.28 7.01
N ASN A 18 2.77 16.23 7.28
CA ASN A 18 3.14 15.29 8.34
C ASN A 18 4.17 14.31 7.80
N TYR A 19 5.28 14.12 8.52
CA TYR A 19 6.31 13.15 8.13
C TYR A 19 6.05 11.83 8.80
N ILE A 20 6.03 10.76 8.00
CA ILE A 20 5.62 9.46 8.51
C ILE A 20 6.60 8.39 8.08
N THR A 21 7.22 7.73 9.05
CA THR A 21 8.07 6.57 8.83
C THR A 21 7.22 5.34 8.59
N LEU A 22 7.25 4.85 7.36
CA LEU A 22 6.60 3.62 6.94
C LEU A 22 7.23 2.39 7.60
N ASP A 23 6.53 1.26 7.57
CA ASP A 23 6.96 -0.01 8.16
C ASP A 23 8.22 -0.60 7.51
N ASN A 24 8.56 -0.18 6.29
CA ASN A 24 9.80 -0.53 5.60
C ASN A 24 10.97 0.44 5.91
N GLY A 25 10.78 1.41 6.81
CA GLY A 25 11.78 2.39 7.21
C GLY A 25 11.88 3.62 6.30
N LYS A 26 11.15 3.65 5.18
CA LYS A 26 11.06 4.86 4.33
C LYS A 26 10.25 5.94 5.04
N VAL A 27 10.49 7.20 4.69
CA VAL A 27 9.71 8.33 5.21
C VAL A 27 8.97 8.99 4.07
N ILE A 28 7.71 9.37 4.32
CA ILE A 28 6.92 10.19 3.40
C ILE A 28 6.57 11.51 4.04
N GLU A 29 6.39 12.53 3.21
CA GLU A 29 5.65 13.75 3.55
C GLU A 29 4.22 13.57 3.05
N LEU A 30 3.26 13.49 3.99
CA LEU A 30 1.83 13.51 3.69
C LEU A 30 1.35 14.97 3.68
N LYS A 31 0.91 15.44 2.50
CA LYS A 31 0.41 16.80 2.33
C LYS A 31 -1.06 16.89 2.79
N PRO A 32 -1.55 18.09 3.16
CA PRO A 32 -2.92 18.29 3.61
C PRO A 32 -4.00 17.89 2.58
N ASP A 33 -3.67 17.93 1.29
CA ASP A 33 -4.55 17.51 0.19
C ASP A 33 -4.63 15.98 0.03
N GLY A 34 -3.96 15.21 0.90
CA GLY A 34 -3.92 13.76 0.86
C GLY A 34 -2.91 13.19 -0.13
N THR A 35 -2.21 14.03 -0.89
CA THR A 35 -1.08 13.59 -1.73
C THR A 35 0.15 13.33 -0.87
N TRP A 36 1.08 12.54 -1.38
CA TRP A 36 2.28 12.17 -0.64
C TRP A 36 3.51 12.11 -1.54
N GLN A 37 4.68 12.25 -0.93
CA GLN A 37 5.96 12.04 -1.60
C GLN A 37 6.96 11.37 -0.66
N GLU A 38 7.80 10.47 -1.18
CA GLU A 38 8.90 9.86 -0.43
C GLU A 38 9.99 10.91 -0.18
N VAL A 39 10.47 10.99 1.05
CA VAL A 39 11.53 11.90 1.49
C VAL A 39 12.64 11.13 2.18
N LYS A 40 13.86 11.64 2.09
CA LYS A 40 15.00 11.11 2.86
C LYS A 40 15.15 11.92 4.13
N VAL A 41 15.08 11.25 5.27
CA VAL A 41 15.38 11.89 6.56
C VAL A 41 16.83 11.63 6.94
N VAL A 42 17.60 12.69 7.16
CA VAL A 42 18.99 12.62 7.59
C VAL A 42 19.22 13.39 8.88
N LYS A 43 20.11 12.89 9.72
CA LYS A 43 20.55 13.58 10.93
C LYS A 43 21.88 14.27 10.64
N LYS A 44 21.93 15.60 10.80
CA LYS A 44 23.14 16.41 10.67
C LYS A 44 23.40 17.12 11.99
N GLY A 45 24.33 16.58 12.80
CA GLY A 45 24.54 17.05 14.17
C GLY A 45 23.29 16.84 15.04
N ASN A 46 22.78 17.93 15.61
CA ASN A 46 21.55 17.92 16.42
C ASN A 46 20.27 18.16 15.61
N GLU A 47 20.38 18.33 14.29
CA GLU A 47 19.25 18.64 13.43
C GLU A 47 18.79 17.40 12.66
N THR A 48 17.48 17.30 12.44
CA THR A 48 16.85 16.33 11.55
C THR A 48 16.33 17.08 10.32
N LEU A 49 16.74 16.64 9.14
CA LEU A 49 16.39 17.26 7.87
C LEU A 49 15.60 16.27 7.01
N ALA A 50 14.50 16.73 6.40
CA ALA A 50 13.78 15.99 5.38
C ALA A 50 14.19 16.53 4.01
N ILE A 51 14.70 15.66 3.14
CA ILE A 51 15.15 15.97 1.79
C ILE A 51 14.12 15.44 0.80
N LYS A 52 13.57 16.33 -0.02
CA LYS A 52 12.55 16.06 -1.03
C LYS A 52 13.19 15.54 -2.33
N PRO A 53 12.41 14.88 -3.21
CA PRO A 53 12.93 14.34 -4.48
C PRO A 53 13.54 15.41 -5.41
N ASP A 54 13.05 16.65 -5.33
CA ASP A 54 13.55 17.80 -6.09
C ASP A 54 14.87 18.39 -5.52
N GLY A 55 15.42 17.79 -4.46
CA GLY A 55 16.65 18.23 -3.81
C GLY A 55 16.46 19.36 -2.80
N THR A 56 15.25 19.90 -2.64
CA THR A 56 14.94 20.84 -1.57
C THR A 56 14.92 20.12 -0.22
N TRP A 57 15.17 20.84 0.86
CA TRP A 57 15.18 20.26 2.20
C TRP A 57 14.57 21.22 3.20
N GLU A 58 14.03 20.66 4.28
CA GLU A 58 13.52 21.43 5.40
C GLU A 58 13.90 20.79 6.73
N LYS A 59 13.99 21.63 7.76
CA LYS A 59 14.25 21.18 9.12
C LYS A 59 12.95 20.63 9.70
N VAL A 60 13.01 19.40 10.17
CA VAL A 60 11.90 18.71 10.81
C VAL A 60 12.25 18.39 12.24
N GLU A 61 11.29 18.55 13.15
CA GLU A 61 11.44 18.05 14.50
C GLU A 61 11.33 16.52 14.48
N ALA A 62 12.30 15.82 15.07
CA ALA A 62 12.27 14.35 15.12
C ALA A 62 11.00 13.78 15.77
N THR A 63 10.36 14.55 16.66
CA THR A 63 9.08 14.22 17.31
C THR A 63 7.88 14.30 16.36
N LYS A 64 7.98 15.03 15.25
CA LYS A 64 6.96 15.16 14.21
C LYS A 64 7.10 14.09 13.10
N VAL A 65 8.10 13.21 13.22
CA VAL A 65 8.21 12.01 12.39
C VAL A 65 7.51 10.87 13.11
N GLU A 66 6.25 10.65 12.75
CA GLU A 66 5.46 9.58 13.38
C GLU A 66 5.77 8.24 12.74
N ALA A 67 5.80 7.16 13.53
CA ALA A 67 5.91 5.83 12.99
C ALA A 67 4.52 5.35 12.50
N ALA A 68 4.45 4.86 11.26
CA ALA A 68 3.23 4.37 10.62
C ALA A 68 2.57 3.23 11.40
N ASN A 69 3.34 2.52 12.23
CA ASN A 69 2.84 1.48 13.13
C ASN A 69 1.85 2.00 14.19
N LYS A 70 1.85 3.31 14.51
CA LYS A 70 0.83 3.94 15.37
C LYS A 70 -0.49 4.20 14.64
N LEU A 71 -0.49 4.14 13.31
CA LEU A 71 -1.65 4.37 12.45
C LEU A 71 -2.24 3.07 11.90
N VAL A 72 -1.86 1.91 12.44
CA VAL A 72 -2.37 0.60 11.98
C VAL A 72 -3.88 0.53 12.22
N THR A 73 -4.65 0.60 11.14
CA THR A 73 -6.07 0.30 11.17
C THR A 73 -6.25 -1.20 11.44
N ALA A 74 -7.16 -1.52 12.37
CA ALA A 74 -7.48 -2.85 12.91
C ALA A 74 -8.03 -3.87 11.90
N VAL A 75 -7.86 -3.65 10.59
CA VAL A 75 -8.50 -4.42 9.50
C VAL A 75 -7.76 -5.73 9.24
N ASP A 76 -6.41 -5.72 9.21
CA ASP A 76 -5.63 -6.92 8.85
C ASP A 76 -5.74 -8.03 9.91
N LYS A 77 -5.67 -7.67 11.20
CA LYS A 77 -5.79 -8.64 12.31
C LYS A 77 -7.19 -9.28 12.38
N LYS A 78 -8.23 -8.61 11.89
CA LYS A 78 -9.60 -9.11 11.93
C LYS A 78 -9.82 -10.30 10.99
N TYR A 79 -9.16 -10.32 9.83
CA TYR A 79 -9.50 -11.24 8.75
C TYR A 79 -8.47 -12.33 8.49
N LYS A 80 -7.19 -12.16 8.84
CA LYS A 80 -6.17 -13.21 8.59
C LYS A 80 -6.49 -14.56 9.25
N ASP A 81 -7.22 -14.55 10.35
CA ASP A 81 -7.64 -15.79 11.02
C ASP A 81 -8.88 -16.47 10.43
N SER A 82 -9.57 -15.80 9.49
CA SER A 82 -10.75 -16.34 8.83
C SER A 82 -10.43 -17.63 8.07
N PRO A 83 -11.23 -18.71 8.22
CA PRO A 83 -11.07 -19.94 7.46
C PRO A 83 -11.02 -19.70 5.95
N LEU A 84 -11.84 -18.75 5.46
CA LEU A 84 -11.90 -18.40 4.05
C LEU A 84 -10.60 -17.73 3.57
N VAL A 85 -9.95 -16.91 4.40
CA VAL A 85 -8.66 -16.29 4.05
C VAL A 85 -7.53 -17.31 4.11
N LYS A 86 -7.58 -18.24 5.07
CA LYS A 86 -6.60 -19.33 5.19
C LYS A 86 -6.60 -20.27 3.99
N THR A 87 -7.69 -20.33 3.19
CA THR A 87 -7.67 -21.11 1.96
C THR A 87 -6.66 -20.58 0.95
N LEU A 88 -6.36 -19.27 0.95
CA LEU A 88 -5.42 -18.68 -0.01
C LEU A 88 -3.98 -19.17 0.19
N LEU A 89 -3.61 -19.64 1.38
CA LEU A 89 -2.23 -20.08 1.66
C LEU A 89 -1.79 -21.21 0.73
N GLY A 90 -0.54 -21.16 0.27
CA GLY A 90 0.02 -22.12 -0.69
C GLY A 90 0.18 -21.54 -2.09
N LYS A 91 0.40 -22.45 -3.05
CA LYS A 91 0.70 -22.10 -4.45
C LYS A 91 -0.54 -22.29 -5.33
N TRP A 92 -0.76 -21.32 -6.20
CA TRP A 92 -1.88 -21.27 -7.14
C TRP A 92 -1.35 -20.94 -8.52
N GLN A 93 -1.79 -21.71 -9.52
CA GLN A 93 -1.32 -21.57 -10.90
C GLN A 93 -2.52 -21.56 -11.84
N GLY A 94 -2.59 -20.52 -12.68
CA GLY A 94 -3.40 -20.48 -13.89
C GLY A 94 -2.51 -20.28 -15.12
N ASP A 95 -3.13 -20.04 -16.26
CA ASP A 95 -2.42 -19.94 -17.55
C ASP A 95 -1.52 -18.70 -17.65
N GLU A 96 -2.05 -17.54 -17.25
CA GLU A 96 -1.33 -16.26 -17.33
C GLU A 96 -0.81 -15.77 -15.98
N ILE A 97 -1.39 -16.24 -14.87
CA ILE A 97 -1.02 -15.74 -13.54
C ILE A 97 -0.74 -16.87 -12.55
N SER A 98 0.06 -16.56 -11.54
CA SER A 98 0.30 -17.45 -10.40
C SER A 98 0.44 -16.66 -9.11
N TYR A 99 0.04 -17.29 -8.01
CA TYR A 99 0.26 -16.81 -6.66
C TYR A 99 1.02 -17.82 -5.83
N THR A 100 1.84 -17.33 -4.91
CA THR A 100 2.33 -18.09 -3.76
C THR A 100 2.08 -17.28 -2.52
N PHE A 101 1.07 -17.68 -1.74
CA PHE A 101 0.74 -17.05 -0.47
C PHE A 101 1.40 -17.81 0.68
N THR A 102 2.05 -17.05 1.54
CA THR A 102 2.50 -17.46 2.88
C THR A 102 1.78 -16.58 3.90
N ILE A 103 1.98 -16.84 5.20
CA ILE A 103 1.34 -16.07 6.27
C ILE A 103 1.65 -14.55 6.19
N ASP A 104 2.86 -14.20 5.76
CA ASP A 104 3.34 -12.81 5.77
C ASP A 104 3.57 -12.22 4.38
N LYS A 105 3.73 -13.07 3.36
CA LYS A 105 4.16 -12.65 2.03
C LYS A 105 3.35 -13.31 0.93
N VAL A 106 3.20 -12.59 -0.16
CA VAL A 106 2.69 -13.09 -1.43
C VAL A 106 3.74 -12.84 -2.51
N THR A 107 3.91 -13.83 -3.38
CA THR A 107 4.54 -13.65 -4.69
C THR A 107 3.47 -13.81 -5.74
N PHE A 108 3.28 -12.79 -6.56
CA PHE A 108 2.42 -12.80 -7.73
C PHE A 108 3.29 -12.77 -8.98
N LYS A 109 2.94 -13.59 -9.97
CA LYS A 109 3.53 -13.51 -11.31
C LYS A 109 2.42 -13.38 -12.33
N GLN A 110 2.62 -12.49 -13.29
CA GLN A 110 1.76 -12.33 -14.45
C GLN A 110 2.60 -12.41 -15.72
N LYS A 111 2.16 -13.26 -16.63
CA LYS A 111 2.71 -13.41 -17.96
C LYS A 111 1.95 -12.50 -18.91
N ASP A 112 2.67 -11.65 -19.61
CA ASP A 112 2.16 -10.82 -20.71
C ASP A 112 3.01 -11.11 -21.96
N GLY A 113 2.50 -11.99 -22.82
CA GLY A 113 3.26 -12.56 -23.93
C GLY A 113 4.53 -13.30 -23.45
N HIS A 114 5.69 -12.77 -23.82
CA HIS A 114 7.01 -13.29 -23.42
C HIS A 114 7.57 -12.67 -22.13
N HIS A 115 6.91 -11.64 -21.60
CA HIS A 115 7.37 -10.96 -20.39
C HIS A 115 6.68 -11.55 -19.16
N ILE A 116 7.46 -11.75 -18.09
CA ILE A 116 6.95 -12.19 -16.79
C ILE A 116 7.18 -11.06 -15.80
N ARG A 117 6.09 -10.42 -15.40
CA ARG A 117 6.08 -9.48 -14.28
C ARG A 117 5.99 -10.26 -12.98
N THR A 118 6.89 -9.99 -12.04
CA THR A 118 6.87 -10.59 -10.71
C THR A 118 6.75 -9.50 -9.66
N LEU A 119 5.75 -9.62 -8.79
CA LEU A 119 5.57 -8.79 -7.59
C LEU A 119 5.74 -9.66 -6.35
N THR A 120 6.54 -9.22 -5.39
CA THR A 120 6.72 -9.93 -4.13
C THR A 120 6.73 -8.93 -2.97
N GLY A 121 5.97 -9.23 -1.93
CA GLY A 121 5.92 -8.38 -0.75
C GLY A 121 4.88 -8.88 0.25
N LYS A 122 4.54 -8.02 1.23
CA LYS A 122 3.47 -8.32 2.17
C LYS A 122 2.11 -8.32 1.47
N TRP A 123 1.14 -8.97 2.08
CA TRP A 123 -0.25 -8.87 1.68
C TRP A 123 -1.15 -8.64 2.87
N MET A 124 -2.27 -7.97 2.62
CA MET A 124 -3.29 -7.67 3.60
C MET A 124 -4.67 -7.94 3.04
N VAL A 125 -5.62 -8.24 3.92
CA VAL A 125 -7.02 -8.37 3.57
C VAL A 125 -7.75 -7.07 3.87
N ASP A 126 -8.28 -6.43 2.83
CA ASP A 126 -9.06 -5.20 2.96
C ASP A 126 -10.52 -5.52 3.30
N ASN A 127 -11.08 -6.56 2.66
CA ASN A 127 -12.46 -6.95 2.87
C ASN A 127 -12.70 -8.44 2.58
N VAL A 128 -13.69 -9.02 3.25
CA VAL A 128 -14.19 -10.37 2.98
C VAL A 128 -15.71 -10.32 2.82
N ASP A 129 -16.21 -10.74 1.67
CA ASP A 129 -17.63 -11.06 1.46
C ASP A 129 -17.82 -12.58 1.60
N PRO A 130 -18.22 -13.07 2.78
CA PRO A 130 -18.35 -14.51 3.02
C PRO A 130 -19.50 -15.13 2.22
N LYS A 131 -20.54 -14.37 1.86
CA LYS A 131 -21.68 -14.88 1.09
C LYS A 131 -21.27 -15.20 -0.34
N LYS A 132 -20.44 -14.33 -0.93
CA LYS A 132 -19.92 -14.51 -2.30
C LYS A 132 -18.58 -15.24 -2.35
N LYS A 133 -18.00 -15.56 -1.18
CA LYS A 133 -16.64 -16.11 -1.01
C LYS A 133 -15.57 -15.25 -1.69
N ILE A 134 -15.73 -13.92 -1.65
CA ILE A 134 -14.79 -12.97 -2.26
C ILE A 134 -13.90 -12.36 -1.19
N ILE A 135 -12.60 -12.32 -1.45
CA ILE A 135 -11.58 -11.69 -0.63
C ILE A 135 -10.97 -10.58 -1.46
N SER A 136 -11.10 -9.34 -0.98
CA SER A 136 -10.35 -8.20 -1.50
C SER A 136 -9.06 -8.08 -0.71
N LEU A 137 -7.94 -8.07 -1.42
CA LEU A 137 -6.63 -8.04 -0.82
C LEU A 137 -5.70 -7.14 -1.61
N ASP A 138 -4.72 -6.60 -0.91
CA ASP A 138 -3.65 -5.83 -1.52
C ASP A 138 -2.37 -6.67 -1.45
N ILE A 139 -1.76 -6.93 -2.61
CA ILE A 139 -0.55 -7.73 -2.76
C ILE A 139 0.69 -6.88 -2.94
N ALA A 140 1.82 -7.43 -2.52
CA ALA A 140 3.14 -6.86 -2.75
C ALA A 140 3.26 -5.41 -2.26
N GLN A 141 2.64 -5.13 -1.10
CA GLN A 141 2.71 -3.83 -0.46
C GLN A 141 4.18 -3.47 -0.19
N GLY A 142 4.59 -2.30 -0.68
CA GLY A 142 5.92 -1.75 -0.41
C GLY A 142 6.00 -1.12 0.97
N ALA A 143 4.95 -0.41 1.36
CA ALA A 143 4.77 0.23 2.67
C ALA A 143 3.29 0.59 2.96
N LYS A 144 2.96 0.95 4.20
CA LYS A 144 1.59 1.31 4.62
C LYS A 144 1.52 2.56 5.49
N LEU A 145 0.42 3.32 5.33
CA LEU A 145 -0.06 4.35 6.26
C LEU A 145 -1.58 4.23 6.47
N GLY A 146 -2.05 3.65 7.58
CA GLY A 146 -3.49 3.58 7.83
C GLY A 146 -4.26 2.75 6.81
N PHE A 147 -5.12 3.38 6.01
CA PHE A 147 -5.81 2.74 4.87
C PHE A 147 -5.08 2.95 3.53
N ILE A 148 -4.00 3.74 3.51
CA ILE A 148 -3.23 4.07 2.32
C ILE A 148 -2.10 3.06 2.19
N THR A 149 -2.06 2.39 1.05
CA THR A 149 -0.95 1.52 0.67
C THR A 149 0.02 2.23 -0.27
N PHE A 150 1.31 2.10 -0.01
CA PHE A 150 2.39 2.67 -0.80
C PHE A 150 3.03 1.55 -1.60
N GLY A 151 2.65 1.49 -2.87
CA GLY A 151 2.95 0.35 -3.73
C GLY A 151 2.10 -0.87 -3.37
N GLY A 152 2.04 -1.81 -4.31
CA GLY A 152 1.18 -2.98 -4.24
C GLY A 152 0.10 -2.97 -5.33
N GLU A 153 -0.70 -4.02 -5.38
CA GLU A 153 -1.82 -4.14 -6.30
C GLU A 153 -3.05 -4.68 -5.58
N LEU A 154 -4.20 -4.02 -5.82
CA LEU A 154 -5.48 -4.53 -5.35
C LEU A 154 -5.91 -5.72 -6.21
N ARG A 155 -6.22 -6.83 -5.55
CA ARG A 155 -6.76 -8.05 -6.15
C ARG A 155 -8.07 -8.43 -5.50
N LYS A 156 -8.97 -9.00 -6.30
CA LYS A 156 -10.22 -9.61 -5.83
C LYS A 156 -10.21 -11.09 -6.17
N ILE A 157 -10.10 -11.92 -5.14
CA ILE A 157 -10.04 -13.37 -5.28
C ILE A 157 -11.37 -13.97 -4.82
N ARG A 158 -12.01 -14.76 -5.68
CA ARG A 158 -13.15 -15.59 -5.33
C ARG A 158 -12.68 -17.01 -5.05
N VAL A 159 -13.03 -17.55 -3.89
CA VAL A 159 -12.77 -18.95 -3.55
C VAL A 159 -13.94 -19.79 -4.06
N VAL A 160 -13.69 -20.60 -5.10
CA VAL A 160 -14.69 -21.53 -5.64
C VAL A 160 -14.79 -22.73 -4.71
N ASP A 161 -13.64 -23.35 -4.46
CA ASP A 161 -13.47 -24.51 -3.57
C ASP A 161 -12.04 -24.54 -2.96
N ASN A 162 -11.65 -25.64 -2.32
CA ASN A 162 -10.35 -25.77 -1.63
C ASN A 162 -9.14 -25.90 -2.57
N ASN A 163 -9.38 -26.16 -3.85
CA ASN A 163 -8.38 -26.40 -4.89
C ASN A 163 -8.51 -25.44 -6.08
N THR A 164 -9.55 -24.60 -6.10
CA THR A 164 -9.80 -23.64 -7.18
C THR A 164 -10.13 -22.25 -6.64
N ILE A 165 -9.43 -21.24 -7.15
CA ILE A 165 -9.75 -19.82 -6.96
C ILE A 165 -9.91 -19.13 -8.31
N GLU A 166 -10.66 -18.04 -8.33
CA GLU A 166 -10.74 -17.12 -9.46
C GLU A 166 -10.21 -15.76 -9.05
N ASP A 167 -9.27 -15.21 -9.82
CA ASP A 167 -9.00 -13.79 -9.76
C ASP A 167 -9.96 -13.04 -10.69
N ILE A 168 -10.83 -12.24 -10.07
CA ILE A 168 -11.90 -11.48 -10.71
C ILE A 168 -11.60 -9.97 -10.73
N THR A 169 -10.35 -9.57 -10.51
CA THR A 169 -9.92 -8.17 -10.45
C THR A 169 -10.32 -7.43 -11.73
N ASP A 170 -10.08 -8.06 -12.88
CA ASP A 170 -10.29 -7.49 -14.22
C ASP A 170 -11.60 -7.97 -14.88
N MET A 171 -12.58 -8.44 -14.08
CA MET A 171 -13.80 -9.03 -14.65
C MET A 171 -14.60 -8.04 -15.53
N TYR A 172 -14.53 -6.74 -15.21
CA TYR A 172 -15.16 -5.69 -16.03
C TYR A 172 -14.46 -5.45 -17.37
N ASN A 173 -13.21 -5.89 -17.49
CA ASN A 173 -12.45 -5.93 -18.74
C ASN A 173 -12.59 -7.30 -19.45
N GLY A 174 -13.55 -8.13 -19.02
CA GLY A 174 -13.80 -9.45 -19.58
C GLY A 174 -12.79 -10.52 -19.18
N LYS A 175 -11.88 -10.25 -18.24
CA LYS A 175 -10.84 -11.20 -17.81
C LYS A 175 -11.14 -11.76 -16.43
N VAL A 176 -11.23 -13.08 -16.36
CA VAL A 176 -11.27 -13.85 -15.10
C VAL A 176 -10.20 -14.92 -15.20
N TYR A 177 -9.34 -14.98 -14.20
CA TYR A 177 -8.27 -15.96 -14.15
C TYR A 177 -8.63 -17.08 -13.20
N THR A 178 -8.86 -18.28 -13.74
CA THR A 178 -9.03 -19.48 -12.91
C THR A 178 -7.65 -20.03 -12.55
N LEU A 179 -7.41 -20.26 -11.26
CA LEU A 179 -6.17 -20.85 -10.76
C LEU A 179 -6.46 -22.10 -9.95
N HIS A 180 -5.58 -23.08 -10.10
CA HIS A 180 -5.63 -24.32 -9.37
C HIS A 180 -4.50 -24.42 -8.36
N ARG A 181 -4.79 -25.06 -7.24
CA ARG A 181 -3.81 -25.29 -6.19
C ARG A 181 -2.75 -26.26 -6.68
N VAL A 182 -1.49 -25.89 -6.52
CA VAL A 182 -0.33 -26.73 -6.85
C VAL A 182 0.17 -27.37 -5.56
N LYS A 183 0.37 -28.69 -5.58
CA LYS A 183 0.93 -29.45 -4.46
C LYS A 183 2.41 -29.17 -4.28
#